data_AF-A0A972IIH7-F1
#
_entry.id   AF-A0A972IIH7-F1
#
_cell.length_a   1.000
_cell.length_b   1.000
_cell.length_c   1.000
_cell.angle_alpha   90.00
_cell.angle_beta   90.00
_cell.angle_gamma   90.00
#
_symmetry.space_group_name_H-M   'P 1'
#
loop_
_entity.id
_entity.type
_entity.pdbx_description
1 polymer ?
#
loop_
_entity_poly.entity_id
_entity_poly.type
_entity_poly.pdbx_seq_one_letter_code
_entity_poly.pdbx_strand_id
1 'polypeptide(L)'
;MTPRFFLATPGRLGPGGAGLLALWAAVAMPAAAAELADDARRIPTAIVYETWQDDNWELFTIRADGSGMANLTRTADRNELYPHVSPDGTKVCFVCDEGAGADQSRNVYVMNLDGTERRLVATNARDPFWRADSKVLAYLKGEVDAFTLTDYATKGLFFYELATGEHAQHPNGDLMHLYNPCWSPDGKWIVSTVHAGMGYRHAILAIEADGLGVFDLKISGCRPDISPDGKRLAWGSSDWALSIGDLDFTAAPKVVNIRNAVTSEKPMKIYHADWSPCGKYIAFSRGPDRKILGTIPEVVGAKAKGWEIAVADAEAVNRWMQITFDGNCNKEPDWIPLAKEAP
;
A
#
# COMPACT_ATOMS: atom_id res chain seq x y z
N MET A 1 -2.47 -21.64 -31.60
CA MET A 1 -1.78 -20.38 -31.95
C MET A 1 -0.85 -20.05 -30.79
N THR A 2 0.44 -20.19 -31.01
CA THR A 2 1.51 -19.97 -30.02
C THR A 2 1.75 -18.45 -29.85
N PRO A 3 1.88 -17.91 -28.63
CA PRO A 3 2.08 -16.48 -28.46
C PRO A 3 3.53 -16.11 -28.85
N ARG A 4 3.66 -15.17 -29.79
CA ARG A 4 4.92 -14.51 -30.14
C ARG A 4 5.16 -13.38 -29.14
N PHE A 5 6.22 -13.48 -28.35
CA PHE A 5 6.76 -12.34 -27.60
C PHE A 5 7.53 -11.43 -28.57
N PHE A 6 7.31 -10.12 -28.46
CA PHE A 6 8.08 -9.11 -29.18
C PHE A 6 9.51 -9.10 -28.61
N LEU A 7 10.45 -9.64 -29.39
CA LEU A 7 11.87 -9.37 -29.23
C LEU A 7 12.14 -7.94 -29.73
N ALA A 8 12.56 -7.05 -28.84
CA ALA A 8 13.21 -5.82 -29.25
C ALA A 8 14.48 -6.18 -30.05
N THR A 9 14.57 -5.74 -31.30
CA THR A 9 15.76 -5.90 -32.14
C THR A 9 16.93 -5.10 -31.56
N PRO A 10 18.10 -5.71 -31.31
CA PRO A 10 19.27 -4.95 -30.92
C PRO A 10 19.88 -4.24 -32.15
N GLY A 11 20.21 -2.96 -31.97
CA GLY A 11 21.04 -2.22 -32.92
C GLY A 11 22.42 -2.89 -33.06
N ARG A 12 22.93 -2.92 -34.30
CA ARG A 12 24.27 -3.46 -34.62
C ARG A 12 25.35 -2.72 -33.81
N LEU A 13 26.06 -3.43 -32.94
CA LEU A 13 27.38 -3.03 -32.43
C LEU A 13 28.47 -3.63 -33.33
N GLY A 14 29.50 -2.82 -33.63
CA GLY A 14 30.64 -3.18 -34.46
C GLY A 14 31.56 -4.24 -33.83
N PRO A 15 32.53 -4.76 -34.59
CA PRO A 15 33.34 -5.90 -34.17
C PRO A 15 34.42 -5.45 -33.18
N GLY A 16 34.28 -5.83 -31.91
CA GLY A 16 35.34 -5.65 -30.91
C GLY A 16 34.81 -5.54 -29.48
N GLY A 17 34.56 -6.68 -28.84
CA GLY A 17 34.23 -6.71 -27.41
C GLY A 17 33.55 -8.02 -27.04
N ALA A 18 34.28 -8.93 -26.39
CA ALA A 18 33.71 -10.12 -25.78
C ALA A 18 32.82 -9.70 -24.60
N GLY A 19 31.51 -9.62 -24.82
CA GLY A 19 30.52 -9.36 -23.78
C GLY A 19 29.91 -10.68 -23.28
N LEU A 20 29.98 -10.93 -21.97
CA LEU A 20 29.19 -11.97 -21.31
C LEU A 20 27.70 -11.70 -21.58
N LEU A 21 27.05 -12.61 -22.30
CA LEU A 21 25.59 -12.68 -22.40
C LEU A 21 25.05 -13.21 -21.07
N ALA A 22 24.51 -12.32 -20.24
CA ALA A 22 23.69 -12.73 -19.11
C ALA A 22 22.36 -13.28 -19.66
N LEU A 23 22.23 -14.62 -19.71
CA LEU A 23 20.95 -15.29 -19.89
C LEU A 23 20.14 -15.11 -18.61
N TRP A 24 19.11 -14.27 -18.65
CA TRP A 24 18.05 -14.33 -17.66
C TRP A 24 17.22 -15.58 -17.95
N ALA A 25 17.30 -16.56 -17.06
CA ALA A 25 16.40 -17.71 -17.11
C ALA A 25 14.97 -17.19 -16.89
N ALA A 26 14.11 -17.37 -17.88
CA ALA A 26 12.67 -17.18 -17.70
C ALA A 26 12.22 -18.19 -16.64
N VAL A 27 12.00 -17.74 -15.41
CA VAL A 27 11.32 -18.53 -14.40
C VAL A 27 9.94 -18.82 -14.98
N ALA A 28 9.63 -20.10 -15.22
CA ALA A 28 8.31 -20.49 -15.68
C ALA A 28 7.30 -20.02 -14.62
N MET A 29 6.42 -19.10 -15.02
CA MET A 29 5.27 -18.69 -14.22
C MET A 29 4.46 -19.95 -13.90
N PRO A 30 4.07 -20.19 -12.63
CA PRO A 30 3.09 -21.22 -12.31
C PRO A 30 1.84 -21.04 -13.20
N ALA A 31 1.18 -22.12 -13.63
CA ALA A 31 0.04 -22.03 -14.56
C ALA A 31 -1.05 -21.04 -14.11
N ALA A 32 -1.27 -20.94 -12.79
CA ALA A 32 -2.17 -19.97 -12.18
C ALA A 32 -1.77 -18.49 -12.42
N ALA A 33 -0.46 -18.19 -12.48
CA ALA A 33 0.05 -16.85 -12.77
C ALA A 33 -0.09 -16.49 -14.27
N ALA A 34 0.06 -17.48 -15.16
CA ALA A 34 -0.14 -17.27 -16.59
C ALA A 34 -1.60 -16.94 -16.93
N GLU A 35 -2.57 -17.59 -16.27
CA GLU A 35 -4.00 -17.29 -16.44
C GLU A 35 -4.37 -15.89 -15.91
N LEU A 36 -3.74 -15.43 -14.82
CA LEU A 36 -4.00 -14.09 -14.27
C LEU A 36 -3.44 -12.97 -15.17
N ALA A 37 -2.37 -13.23 -15.92
CA ALA A 37 -1.77 -12.23 -16.81
C ALA A 37 -2.71 -11.77 -17.93
N ASP A 38 -3.58 -12.64 -18.44
CA ASP A 38 -4.58 -12.27 -19.44
C ASP A 38 -5.72 -11.45 -18.84
N ASP A 39 -6.14 -11.77 -17.62
CA ASP A 39 -7.12 -10.98 -16.87
C ASP A 39 -6.58 -9.59 -16.53
N ALA A 40 -5.31 -9.51 -16.12
CA ALA A 40 -4.64 -8.27 -15.74
C ALA A 40 -4.62 -7.21 -16.86
N ARG A 41 -4.43 -7.64 -18.12
CA ARG A 41 -4.49 -6.74 -19.30
C ARG A 41 -5.86 -6.08 -19.49
N ARG A 42 -6.93 -6.68 -18.95
CA ARG A 42 -8.30 -6.20 -19.04
C ARG A 42 -8.72 -5.36 -17.83
N ILE A 43 -7.88 -5.28 -16.79
CA ILE A 43 -8.12 -4.40 -15.66
C ILE A 43 -7.88 -2.95 -16.13
N PRO A 44 -8.91 -2.08 -16.10
CA PRO A 44 -8.80 -0.74 -16.70
C PRO A 44 -8.04 0.25 -15.80
N THR A 45 -7.84 -0.12 -14.53
CA THR A 45 -7.21 0.69 -13.49
C THR A 45 -5.70 0.45 -13.39
N ALA A 46 -5.02 1.42 -12.80
CA ALA A 46 -3.60 1.34 -12.46
C ALA A 46 -3.42 1.19 -10.94
N ILE A 47 -2.17 1.08 -10.50
CA ILE A 47 -1.74 0.99 -9.12
C ILE A 47 -0.68 2.08 -8.92
N VAL A 48 -0.77 2.85 -7.83
CA VAL A 48 0.32 3.69 -7.33
C VAL A 48 1.11 2.93 -6.28
N TYR A 49 2.43 3.14 -6.19
CA TYR A 49 3.29 2.47 -5.21
C TYR A 49 4.55 3.32 -4.94
N GLU A 50 5.23 3.06 -3.82
CA GLU A 50 6.54 3.68 -3.52
C GLU A 50 7.69 2.86 -4.12
N THR A 51 8.72 3.54 -4.65
CA THR A 51 9.94 2.90 -5.16
C THR A 51 11.18 3.74 -4.87
N TRP A 52 12.32 3.09 -4.67
CA TRP A 52 13.62 3.72 -4.49
C TRP A 52 14.37 3.73 -5.82
N GLN A 53 14.40 4.88 -6.49
CA GLN A 53 15.11 5.08 -7.74
C GLN A 53 15.92 6.39 -7.67
N ASP A 54 17.08 6.44 -8.33
CA ASP A 54 17.90 7.66 -8.45
C ASP A 54 18.24 8.34 -7.11
N ASP A 55 18.46 7.52 -6.08
CA ASP A 55 18.84 7.88 -4.70
C ASP A 55 17.77 8.62 -3.88
N ASN A 56 16.50 8.54 -4.26
CA ASN A 56 15.37 8.96 -3.44
C ASN A 56 14.15 8.01 -3.54
N TRP A 57 13.18 8.20 -2.65
CA TRP A 57 11.86 7.57 -2.75
C TRP A 57 10.91 8.41 -3.58
N GLU A 58 10.24 7.77 -4.53
CA GLU A 58 9.28 8.39 -5.44
C GLU A 58 8.01 7.54 -5.52
N LEU A 59 6.90 8.19 -5.87
CA LEU A 59 5.65 7.48 -6.19
C LEU A 59 5.58 7.20 -7.68
N PHE A 60 5.31 5.95 -8.02
CA PHE A 60 5.16 5.50 -9.39
C PHE A 60 3.77 4.94 -9.61
N THR A 61 3.31 5.02 -10.85
CA THR A 61 2.10 4.32 -11.30
C THR A 61 2.49 3.16 -12.20
N ILE A 62 1.69 2.09 -12.19
CA ILE A 62 1.86 0.91 -13.06
C ILE A 62 0.50 0.27 -13.36
N ARG A 63 0.32 -0.31 -14.55
CA ARG A 63 -0.88 -1.10 -14.84
C ARG A 63 -0.79 -2.47 -14.19
N ALA A 64 -1.93 -3.12 -13.97
CA ALA A 64 -1.99 -4.46 -13.38
C ALA A 64 -1.25 -5.54 -14.18
N ASP A 65 -0.98 -5.31 -15.47
CA ASP A 65 -0.19 -6.22 -16.32
C ASP A 65 1.32 -5.92 -16.30
N GLY A 66 1.76 -4.97 -15.45
CA GLY A 66 3.15 -4.53 -15.32
C GLY A 66 3.60 -3.49 -16.36
N SER A 67 2.72 -3.10 -17.28
CA SER A 67 3.06 -2.09 -18.29
C SER A 67 2.76 -0.65 -17.84
N GLY A 68 3.23 0.33 -18.60
CA GLY A 68 2.86 1.74 -18.39
C GLY A 68 3.45 2.37 -17.12
N MET A 69 4.57 1.85 -16.63
CA MET A 69 5.25 2.39 -15.46
C MET A 69 5.65 3.87 -15.67
N ALA A 70 5.31 4.75 -14.73
CA ALA A 70 5.61 6.18 -14.82
C ALA A 70 5.84 6.82 -13.44
N ASN A 71 6.89 7.65 -13.33
CA ASN A 71 7.14 8.48 -12.15
C ASN A 71 6.07 9.58 -12.06
N LEU A 72 5.29 9.55 -10.96
CA LEU A 72 4.21 10.47 -10.65
C LEU A 72 4.71 11.74 -9.95
N THR A 73 5.66 11.63 -9.03
CA THR A 73 6.09 12.73 -8.15
C THR A 73 7.18 13.60 -8.77
N ARG A 74 8.19 13.00 -9.41
CA ARG A 74 9.30 13.67 -10.12
C ARG A 74 10.02 14.71 -9.26
N THR A 75 10.37 14.34 -8.03
CA THR A 75 10.91 15.25 -7.00
C THR A 75 12.18 14.72 -6.34
N ALA A 76 13.32 14.93 -7.01
CA ALA A 76 14.62 14.40 -6.62
C ALA A 76 15.17 14.86 -5.25
N ASP A 77 14.59 15.87 -4.62
CA ASP A 77 15.04 16.44 -3.34
C ASP A 77 14.20 15.96 -2.14
N ARG A 78 13.25 15.06 -2.36
CA ARG A 78 12.29 14.59 -1.36
C ARG A 78 12.11 13.08 -1.45
N ASN A 79 11.52 12.51 -0.41
CA ASN A 79 11.21 11.08 -0.34
C ASN A 79 9.70 10.91 -0.15
N GLU A 80 8.99 10.63 -1.23
CA GLU A 80 7.55 10.35 -1.21
C GLU A 80 7.25 8.86 -1.05
N LEU A 81 6.37 8.55 -0.11
CA LEU A 81 6.15 7.21 0.44
C LEU A 81 4.67 7.00 0.77
N TYR A 82 4.27 5.75 0.95
CA TYR A 82 2.95 5.38 1.50
C TYR A 82 1.74 6.08 0.82
N PRO A 83 1.53 5.87 -0.49
CA PRO A 83 0.46 6.52 -1.23
C PRO A 83 -0.91 5.89 -0.94
N HIS A 84 -1.95 6.72 -0.91
CA HIS A 84 -3.34 6.29 -0.93
C HIS A 84 -4.17 7.17 -1.87
N VAL A 85 -4.89 6.54 -2.79
CA VAL A 85 -5.73 7.18 -3.79
C VAL A 85 -7.11 7.40 -3.23
N SER A 86 -7.66 8.57 -3.51
CA SER A 86 -9.04 8.92 -3.16
C SER A 86 -10.04 7.95 -3.81
N PRO A 87 -11.15 7.60 -3.14
CA PRO A 87 -12.18 6.72 -3.71
C PRO A 87 -12.79 7.18 -5.04
N ASP A 88 -12.70 8.48 -5.36
CA ASP A 88 -13.12 9.05 -6.64
C ASP A 88 -12.02 9.05 -7.72
N GLY A 89 -10.80 8.60 -7.40
CA GLY A 89 -9.69 8.47 -8.33
C GLY A 89 -9.05 9.81 -8.76
N THR A 90 -9.37 10.92 -8.11
CA THR A 90 -8.91 12.26 -8.56
C THR A 90 -7.65 12.75 -7.87
N LYS A 91 -7.40 12.29 -6.64
CA LYS A 91 -6.29 12.72 -5.77
C LYS A 91 -5.57 11.55 -5.14
N VAL A 92 -4.32 11.80 -4.74
CA VAL A 92 -3.50 10.90 -3.93
C VAL A 92 -2.99 11.65 -2.70
N CYS A 93 -3.07 11.02 -1.54
CA CYS A 93 -2.37 11.46 -0.34
C CYS A 93 -1.17 10.55 -0.09
N PHE A 94 -0.15 11.07 0.57
CA PHE A 94 1.09 10.36 0.79
C PHE A 94 1.87 10.99 1.95
N VAL A 95 2.86 10.28 2.46
CA VAL A 95 3.85 10.86 3.37
C VAL A 95 5.08 11.30 2.58
N CYS A 96 5.67 12.41 3.02
CA CYS A 96 6.90 12.94 2.45
C CYS A 96 7.91 13.11 3.58
N ASP A 97 9.06 12.44 3.46
CA ASP A 97 10.20 12.67 4.34
C ASP A 97 11.04 13.81 3.75
N GLU A 98 11.15 14.90 4.52
CA GLU A 98 11.82 16.15 4.12
C GLU A 98 12.91 16.51 5.12
N GLY A 99 13.96 17.19 4.64
CA GLY A 99 15.11 17.55 5.46
C GLY A 99 16.09 16.38 5.64
N ALA A 100 17.07 16.56 6.54
CA ALA A 100 18.09 15.55 6.80
C ALA A 100 18.58 15.63 8.25
N GLY A 101 19.09 14.52 8.78
CA GLY A 101 19.66 14.46 10.12
C GLY A 101 18.63 14.82 11.19
N ALA A 102 18.98 15.77 12.08
CA ALA A 102 18.11 16.19 13.17
C ALA A 102 16.89 17.01 12.70
N ASP A 103 16.96 17.62 11.53
CA ASP A 103 15.88 18.43 10.95
C ASP A 103 14.96 17.60 10.04
N GLN A 104 15.21 16.29 9.91
CA GLN A 104 14.35 15.41 9.12
C GLN A 104 12.96 15.33 9.76
N SER A 105 11.92 15.37 8.92
CA SER A 105 10.53 15.25 9.35
C SER A 105 9.72 14.43 8.36
N ARG A 106 8.68 13.74 8.86
CA ARG A 106 7.67 13.06 8.04
C ARG A 106 6.38 13.86 8.09
N ASN A 107 5.92 14.28 6.92
CA ASN A 107 4.77 15.16 6.75
C ASN A 107 3.73 14.52 5.82
N VAL A 108 2.46 14.87 5.99
CA VAL A 108 1.37 14.38 5.12
C VAL A 108 1.07 15.41 4.04
N TYR A 109 0.99 14.94 2.81
CA TYR A 109 0.66 15.73 1.63
C TYR A 109 -0.54 15.14 0.88
N VAL A 110 -1.16 15.98 0.05
CA VAL A 110 -2.15 15.60 -0.95
C VAL A 110 -1.83 16.29 -2.27
N MET A 111 -2.10 15.63 -3.41
CA MET A 111 -1.97 16.20 -4.75
C MET A 111 -3.00 15.60 -5.71
N ASN A 112 -3.16 16.20 -6.88
CA ASN A 112 -3.91 15.59 -7.98
C ASN A 112 -3.18 14.35 -8.51
N LEU A 113 -3.93 13.38 -9.05
CA LEU A 113 -3.35 12.14 -9.56
C LEU A 113 -2.43 12.33 -10.79
N ASP A 114 -2.38 13.52 -11.37
CA ASP A 114 -1.40 13.90 -12.41
C ASP A 114 -0.11 14.52 -11.85
N GLY A 115 0.02 14.60 -10.52
CA GLY A 115 1.15 15.18 -9.80
C GLY A 115 1.04 16.69 -9.55
N THR A 116 -0.02 17.34 -10.02
CA THR A 116 -0.23 18.79 -9.83
C THR A 116 -0.89 19.13 -8.49
N GLU A 117 -0.90 20.42 -8.13
CA GLU A 117 -1.58 20.95 -6.93
C GLU A 117 -1.16 20.27 -5.61
N ARG A 118 0.12 19.92 -5.49
CA ARG A 118 0.69 19.39 -4.25
C ARG A 118 0.50 20.39 -3.10
N ARG A 119 -0.08 19.91 -2.00
CA ARG A 119 -0.39 20.68 -0.80
C ARG A 119 0.03 19.93 0.46
N LEU A 120 0.74 20.61 1.35
CA LEU A 120 1.00 20.13 2.71
C LEU A 120 -0.30 20.11 3.50
N VAL A 121 -0.64 18.97 4.10
CA VAL A 121 -1.81 18.80 4.96
C VAL A 121 -1.43 18.95 6.43
N ALA A 122 -0.42 18.19 6.88
CA ALA A 122 -0.03 18.20 8.29
C ALA A 122 1.47 17.94 8.45
N THR A 123 2.09 18.67 9.37
CA THR A 123 3.48 18.43 9.77
C THR A 123 3.55 17.37 10.86
N ASN A 124 4.66 16.64 10.95
CA ASN A 124 4.87 15.54 11.91
C ASN A 124 3.63 14.62 11.99
N ALA A 125 3.29 14.04 10.84
CA ALA A 125 2.09 13.25 10.61
C ALA A 125 2.40 12.11 9.64
N ARG A 126 1.61 11.04 9.68
CA ARG A 126 1.83 9.84 8.88
C ARG A 126 0.54 9.07 8.62
N ASP A 127 0.67 8.00 7.83
CA ASP A 127 -0.38 7.05 7.46
C ASP A 127 -1.69 7.75 7.06
N PRO A 128 -1.65 8.63 6.04
CA PRO A 128 -2.85 9.32 5.59
C PRO A 128 -3.77 8.37 4.83
N PHE A 129 -5.08 8.51 5.02
CA PHE A 129 -6.07 7.64 4.38
C PHE A 129 -7.38 8.38 4.14
N TRP A 130 -8.15 7.93 3.15
CA TRP A 130 -9.35 8.63 2.72
C TRP A 130 -10.59 8.18 3.46
N ARG A 131 -11.47 9.15 3.75
CA ARG A 131 -12.88 8.85 4.00
C ARG A 131 -13.55 8.45 2.67
N ALA A 132 -14.56 7.58 2.76
CA ALA A 132 -15.27 7.02 1.60
C ALA A 132 -15.88 8.06 0.65
N ASP A 133 -16.09 9.30 1.10
CA ASP A 133 -16.66 10.40 0.31
C ASP A 133 -15.63 11.23 -0.48
N SER A 134 -14.34 10.92 -0.37
CA SER A 134 -13.22 11.62 -1.03
C SER A 134 -13.04 13.10 -0.64
N LYS A 135 -13.76 13.57 0.38
CA LYS A 135 -13.71 14.99 0.83
C LYS A 135 -12.85 15.20 2.06
N VAL A 136 -12.73 14.16 2.88
CA VAL A 136 -11.92 14.18 4.10
C VAL A 136 -10.76 13.23 3.97
N LEU A 137 -9.59 13.75 4.32
CA LEU A 137 -8.40 12.97 4.58
C LEU A 137 -8.26 12.77 6.09
N ALA A 138 -7.98 11.55 6.52
CA ALA A 138 -7.55 11.27 7.88
C ALA A 138 -6.03 11.06 7.92
N TYR A 139 -5.42 11.31 9.08
CA TYR A 139 -4.00 11.03 9.31
C TYR A 139 -3.72 10.77 10.79
N LEU A 140 -2.61 10.07 11.04
CA LEU A 140 -2.09 9.84 12.39
C LEU A 140 -1.03 10.89 12.72
N LYS A 141 -1.16 11.55 13.87
CA LYS A 141 -0.16 12.53 14.32
C LYS A 141 1.05 11.81 14.92
N GLY A 142 2.26 12.26 14.62
CA GLY A 142 3.47 11.72 15.23
C GLY A 142 3.50 11.93 16.75
N GLU A 143 3.94 10.93 17.50
CA GLU A 143 4.05 11.00 18.96
C GLU A 143 5.21 11.89 19.41
N VAL A 144 6.31 11.88 18.66
CA VAL A 144 7.56 12.58 18.93
C VAL A 144 7.92 13.50 17.77
N ASP A 145 8.62 14.60 18.04
CA ASP A 145 9.07 15.53 16.99
C ASP A 145 10.27 14.99 16.20
N ALA A 146 11.09 14.15 16.83
CA ALA A 146 12.23 13.54 16.17
C ALA A 146 11.76 12.55 15.10
N PHE A 147 12.42 12.58 13.92
CA PHE A 147 12.17 11.60 12.87
C PHE A 147 12.34 10.17 13.38
N THR A 148 11.41 9.30 13.00
CA THR A 148 11.45 7.89 13.35
C THR A 148 10.76 7.06 12.27
N LEU A 149 11.38 5.93 11.95
CA LEU A 149 10.80 4.87 11.12
C LEU A 149 9.91 3.91 11.92
N THR A 150 9.69 4.16 13.21
CA THR A 150 8.78 3.32 14.01
C THR A 150 7.34 3.60 13.57
N ASP A 151 6.74 2.71 12.77
CA ASP A 151 5.40 2.88 12.16
C ASP A 151 4.37 3.37 13.19
N TYR A 152 4.32 2.70 14.35
CA TYR A 152 3.35 2.96 15.42
C TYR A 152 3.73 4.13 16.36
N ALA A 153 4.73 4.96 16.06
CA ALA A 153 5.04 6.15 16.88
C ALA A 153 4.02 7.28 16.62
N THR A 154 2.75 7.01 16.90
CA THR A 154 1.59 7.86 16.62
C THR A 154 0.79 8.16 17.87
N LYS A 155 0.27 9.38 17.97
CA LYS A 155 -0.58 9.82 19.08
C LYS A 155 -1.67 10.75 18.58
N GLY A 156 -2.87 10.20 18.44
CA GLY A 156 -4.05 10.88 17.92
C GLY A 156 -4.30 10.58 16.45
N LEU A 157 -5.59 10.51 16.14
CA LEU A 157 -6.15 10.43 14.79
C LEU A 157 -6.86 11.75 14.49
N PHE A 158 -6.61 12.31 13.31
CA PHE A 158 -7.13 13.61 12.90
C PHE A 158 -7.77 13.53 11.52
N PHE A 159 -8.73 14.40 11.28
CA PHE A 159 -9.45 14.59 10.04
C PHE A 159 -9.13 15.97 9.46
N TYR A 160 -9.04 16.03 8.14
CA TYR A 160 -8.74 17.20 7.35
C TYR A 160 -9.76 17.34 6.22
N GLU A 161 -10.56 18.40 6.26
CA GLU A 161 -11.56 18.69 5.23
C GLU A 161 -10.90 19.42 4.06
N LEU A 162 -10.92 18.81 2.86
CA LEU A 162 -10.16 19.33 1.72
C LEU A 162 -10.60 20.74 1.31
N ALA A 163 -11.91 21.02 1.39
CA ALA A 163 -12.53 22.24 0.90
C ALA A 163 -12.22 23.48 1.77
N THR A 164 -12.16 23.29 3.10
CA THR A 164 -11.93 24.38 4.06
C THR A 164 -10.50 24.44 4.55
N GLY A 165 -9.79 23.31 4.50
CA GLY A 165 -8.48 23.15 5.12
C GLY A 165 -8.54 23.03 6.65
N GLU A 166 -9.73 22.79 7.21
CA GLU A 166 -9.91 22.66 8.65
C GLU A 166 -9.51 21.28 9.15
N HIS A 167 -8.95 21.25 10.36
CA HIS A 167 -8.57 20.03 11.07
C HIS A 167 -9.49 19.80 12.26
N ALA A 168 -9.85 18.54 12.49
CA ALA A 168 -10.53 18.09 13.69
C ALA A 168 -9.87 16.81 14.23
N GLN A 169 -9.76 16.68 15.55
CA GLN A 169 -9.33 15.41 16.15
C GLN A 169 -10.52 14.44 16.17
N HIS A 170 -10.24 13.16 16.00
CA HIS A 170 -11.21 12.09 16.24
C HIS A 170 -11.81 12.21 17.67
N PRO A 171 -13.13 11.96 17.86
CA PRO A 171 -13.79 12.13 19.16
C PRO A 171 -13.19 11.28 20.28
N ASN A 172 -12.70 10.07 19.96
CA ASN A 172 -11.82 9.32 20.84
C ASN A 172 -10.40 9.91 20.82
N GLY A 173 -10.07 10.71 21.85
CA GLY A 173 -8.75 11.33 22.01
C GLY A 173 -7.64 10.40 22.51
N ASP A 174 -7.98 9.16 22.92
CA ASP A 174 -7.03 8.20 23.50
C ASP A 174 -6.37 7.30 22.43
N LEU A 175 -6.75 7.47 21.15
CA LEU A 175 -6.19 6.70 20.03
C LEU A 175 -4.69 6.98 19.89
N MET A 176 -3.88 5.92 20.02
CA MET A 176 -2.43 6.02 19.90
C MET A 176 -1.82 4.69 19.46
N HIS A 177 -0.61 4.78 18.90
CA HIS A 177 0.16 3.68 18.35
C HIS A 177 -0.56 2.85 17.28
N LEU A 178 -1.42 3.53 16.52
CA LEU A 178 -2.06 3.01 15.34
C LEU A 178 -1.11 3.09 14.14
N TYR A 179 -1.31 2.22 13.15
CA TYR A 179 -0.68 2.29 11.83
C TYR A 179 -1.46 1.44 10.81
N ASN A 180 -1.28 1.72 9.51
CA ASN A 180 -2.09 1.17 8.42
C ASN A 180 -3.62 1.22 8.69
N PRO A 181 -4.21 2.40 8.95
CA PRO A 181 -5.64 2.58 9.02
C PRO A 181 -6.30 2.61 7.63
N CYS A 182 -7.50 2.04 7.51
CA CYS A 182 -8.38 2.19 6.35
C CYS A 182 -9.82 2.47 6.80
N TRP A 183 -10.58 3.19 5.99
CA TRP A 183 -11.96 3.55 6.29
C TRP A 183 -12.92 2.58 5.60
N SER A 184 -13.94 2.13 6.34
CA SER A 184 -15.04 1.36 5.76
C SER A 184 -15.81 2.17 4.70
N PRO A 185 -16.31 1.53 3.62
CA PRO A 185 -17.05 2.22 2.56
C PRO A 185 -18.35 2.91 3.00
N ASP A 186 -18.94 2.48 4.12
CA ASP A 186 -20.15 3.11 4.69
C ASP A 186 -19.84 4.33 5.59
N GLY A 187 -18.55 4.62 5.81
CA GLY A 187 -18.08 5.75 6.58
C GLY A 187 -18.12 5.55 8.11
N LYS A 188 -18.58 4.41 8.63
CA LYS A 188 -18.85 4.26 10.08
C LYS A 188 -17.69 3.70 10.89
N TRP A 189 -16.80 2.97 10.24
CA TRP A 189 -15.71 2.25 10.87
C TRP A 189 -14.36 2.61 10.25
N ILE A 190 -13.34 2.63 11.10
CA ILE A 190 -11.93 2.65 10.72
C ILE A 190 -11.33 1.33 11.21
N VAL A 191 -10.59 0.62 10.37
CA VAL A 191 -9.85 -0.58 10.77
C VAL A 191 -8.37 -0.27 10.73
N SER A 192 -7.63 -0.59 11.79
CA SER A 192 -6.22 -0.24 11.91
C SER A 192 -5.46 -1.26 12.73
N THR A 193 -4.14 -1.32 12.54
CA THR A 193 -3.26 -2.10 13.41
C THR A 193 -2.83 -1.26 14.59
N VAL A 194 -2.79 -1.83 15.80
CA VAL A 194 -2.14 -1.23 16.97
C VAL A 194 -0.90 -2.03 17.37
N HIS A 195 0.14 -1.34 17.86
CA HIS A 195 1.29 -1.99 18.48
C HIS A 195 1.73 -1.26 19.74
N ALA A 196 1.92 -2.00 20.84
CA ALA A 196 2.36 -1.46 22.14
C ALA A 196 1.58 -0.22 22.64
N GLY A 197 0.27 -0.12 22.35
CA GLY A 197 -0.57 1.04 22.67
C GLY A 197 -1.97 0.64 23.12
N MET A 198 -2.64 1.52 23.86
CA MET A 198 -4.02 1.33 24.34
C MET A 198 -4.27 0.00 25.08
N GLY A 199 -3.24 -0.53 25.77
CA GLY A 199 -3.31 -1.83 26.47
C GLY A 199 -3.10 -3.06 25.57
N TYR A 200 -2.89 -2.87 24.26
CA TYR A 200 -2.61 -3.94 23.32
C TYR A 200 -1.11 -4.11 23.10
N ARG A 201 -0.64 -5.36 23.17
CA ARG A 201 0.70 -5.68 22.68
C ARG A 201 0.77 -5.53 21.16
N HIS A 202 -0.19 -6.13 20.46
CA HIS A 202 -0.35 -6.06 19.02
C HIS A 202 -1.74 -6.61 18.64
N ALA A 203 -2.52 -5.89 17.84
CA ALA A 203 -3.86 -6.32 17.42
C ALA A 203 -4.32 -5.58 16.15
N ILE A 204 -5.37 -6.09 15.52
CA ILE A 204 -6.15 -5.37 14.50
C ILE A 204 -7.46 -4.94 15.14
N LEU A 205 -7.74 -3.64 15.09
CA LEU A 205 -8.87 -3.00 15.76
C LEU A 205 -9.87 -2.48 14.72
N ALA A 206 -11.16 -2.59 15.03
CA ALA A 206 -12.21 -1.77 14.44
C ALA A 206 -12.56 -0.63 15.41
N ILE A 207 -12.60 0.59 14.89
CA ILE A 207 -12.79 1.84 15.62
C ILE A 207 -14.00 2.55 15.03
N GLU A 208 -14.93 3.00 15.87
CA GLU A 208 -16.05 3.83 15.42
C GLU A 208 -15.51 5.17 14.91
N ALA A 209 -15.81 5.54 13.67
CA ALA A 209 -15.23 6.72 13.03
C ALA A 209 -15.66 8.06 13.68
N ASP A 210 -16.89 8.10 14.19
CA ASP A 210 -17.50 9.26 14.87
C ASP A 210 -17.81 8.97 16.34
N GLY A 211 -17.28 7.87 16.88
CA GLY A 211 -17.64 7.34 18.20
C GLY A 211 -16.44 7.16 19.13
N LEU A 212 -16.68 6.45 20.22
CA LEU A 212 -15.65 6.12 21.21
C LEU A 212 -15.28 4.63 21.20
N GLY A 213 -16.07 3.80 20.52
CA GLY A 213 -15.91 2.36 20.46
C GLY A 213 -14.61 1.93 19.79
N VAL A 214 -13.89 1.03 20.46
CA VAL A 214 -12.69 0.36 19.96
C VAL A 214 -12.84 -1.13 20.22
N PHE A 215 -12.80 -1.93 19.17
CA PHE A 215 -13.09 -3.36 19.20
C PHE A 215 -11.92 -4.15 18.62
N ASP A 216 -11.38 -5.08 19.39
CA ASP A 216 -10.35 -6.01 18.91
C ASP A 216 -11.01 -7.08 18.03
N LEU A 217 -10.56 -7.20 16.77
CA LEU A 217 -11.08 -8.18 15.81
C LEU A 217 -10.63 -9.62 16.10
N LYS A 218 -9.75 -9.82 17.10
CA LYS A 218 -9.25 -11.13 17.57
C LYS A 218 -8.58 -11.98 16.49
N ILE A 219 -7.96 -11.32 15.51
CA ILE A 219 -7.15 -11.93 14.47
C ILE A 219 -5.67 -11.57 14.64
N SER A 220 -4.78 -12.48 14.25
CA SER A 220 -3.33 -12.22 14.23
C SER A 220 -2.92 -11.51 12.94
N GLY A 221 -1.82 -10.76 13.01
CA GLY A 221 -1.25 -10.09 11.86
C GLY A 221 -1.40 -8.58 11.92
N CYS A 222 -1.21 -7.93 10.78
CA CYS A 222 -1.20 -6.47 10.66
C CYS A 222 -1.61 -6.02 9.25
N ARG A 223 -1.68 -4.69 9.08
CA ARG A 223 -1.88 -3.99 7.80
C ARG A 223 -3.19 -4.40 7.11
N PRO A 224 -4.34 -4.11 7.76
CA PRO A 224 -5.65 -4.44 7.27
C PRO A 224 -6.08 -3.53 6.11
N ASP A 225 -6.84 -4.08 5.17
CA ASP A 225 -7.55 -3.32 4.15
C ASP A 225 -8.96 -3.90 3.89
N ILE A 226 -9.96 -3.02 3.85
CA ILE A 226 -11.38 -3.37 3.74
C ILE A 226 -11.78 -3.40 2.26
N SER A 227 -12.50 -4.44 1.84
CA SER A 227 -12.98 -4.53 0.46
C SER A 227 -13.93 -3.38 0.09
N PRO A 228 -14.04 -2.98 -1.20
CA PRO A 228 -14.89 -1.87 -1.61
C PRO A 228 -16.38 -2.00 -1.27
N ASP A 229 -16.87 -3.22 -1.04
CA ASP A 229 -18.25 -3.50 -0.62
C ASP A 229 -18.44 -3.55 0.91
N GLY A 230 -17.36 -3.41 1.68
CA GLY A 230 -17.33 -3.42 3.15
C GLY A 230 -17.49 -4.80 3.79
N LYS A 231 -17.49 -5.89 3.01
CA LYS A 231 -17.83 -7.23 3.48
C LYS A 231 -16.65 -8.15 3.74
N ARG A 232 -15.45 -7.77 3.33
CA ARG A 232 -14.24 -8.57 3.51
C ARG A 232 -13.09 -7.72 4.01
N LEU A 233 -12.17 -8.37 4.70
CA LEU A 233 -10.91 -7.81 5.13
C LEU A 233 -9.76 -8.60 4.50
N ALA A 234 -8.79 -7.92 3.92
CA ALA A 234 -7.49 -8.48 3.57
C ALA A 234 -6.45 -8.00 4.58
N TRP A 235 -5.52 -8.87 5.01
CA TRP A 235 -4.45 -8.46 5.92
C TRP A 235 -3.27 -9.45 5.88
N GLY A 236 -2.09 -8.99 6.29
CA GLY A 236 -0.93 -9.85 6.51
C GLY A 236 -1.09 -10.64 7.80
N SER A 237 -1.58 -11.88 7.73
CA SER A 237 -1.84 -12.73 8.90
C SER A 237 -0.57 -13.29 9.56
N SER A 238 0.52 -13.29 8.80
CA SER A 238 1.89 -13.53 9.23
C SER A 238 2.86 -12.85 8.25
N ASP A 239 4.16 -12.87 8.54
CA ASP A 239 5.18 -12.38 7.61
C ASP A 239 5.13 -13.04 6.23
N TRP A 240 4.53 -14.23 6.09
CA TRP A 240 4.56 -15.03 4.86
C TRP A 240 3.18 -15.32 4.27
N ALA A 241 2.13 -14.66 4.77
CA ALA A 241 0.76 -14.93 4.32
C ALA A 241 -0.10 -13.67 4.27
N LEU A 242 -0.83 -13.54 3.16
CA LEU A 242 -1.97 -12.64 3.00
C LEU A 242 -3.25 -13.44 3.17
N SER A 243 -4.09 -13.05 4.12
CA SER A 243 -5.39 -13.68 4.38
C SER A 243 -6.54 -12.78 3.96
N ILE A 244 -7.66 -13.42 3.65
CA ILE A 244 -8.96 -12.78 3.43
C ILE A 244 -9.97 -13.44 4.37
N GLY A 245 -10.88 -12.66 4.93
CA GLY A 245 -12.00 -13.14 5.73
C GLY A 245 -13.22 -12.23 5.60
N ASP A 246 -14.39 -12.77 5.96
CA ASP A 246 -15.65 -12.04 5.94
C ASP A 246 -15.69 -11.08 7.14
N LEU A 247 -15.93 -9.81 6.87
CA LEU A 247 -15.99 -8.73 7.84
C LEU A 247 -17.46 -8.46 8.20
N ASP A 248 -17.77 -8.52 9.50
CA ASP A 248 -19.12 -8.35 10.02
C ASP A 248 -19.14 -7.26 11.09
N PHE A 249 -19.83 -6.15 10.79
CA PHE A 249 -20.07 -5.01 11.68
C PHE A 249 -21.49 -4.98 12.28
N THR A 250 -22.31 -6.02 12.08
CA THR A 250 -23.73 -6.01 12.52
C THR A 250 -23.89 -6.09 14.04
N ALA A 251 -22.88 -6.60 14.74
CA ALA A 251 -22.77 -6.64 16.20
C ALA A 251 -21.36 -6.17 16.60
N ALA A 252 -20.78 -6.75 17.66
CA ALA A 252 -19.36 -6.55 17.94
C ALA A 252 -18.54 -6.94 16.68
N PRO A 253 -17.73 -6.01 16.12
CA PRO A 253 -16.98 -6.25 14.89
C PRO A 253 -16.13 -7.50 14.96
N LYS A 254 -16.15 -8.32 13.91
CA LYS A 254 -15.40 -9.57 13.83
C LYS A 254 -15.05 -9.93 12.39
N VAL A 255 -14.05 -10.80 12.25
CA VAL A 255 -13.69 -11.44 10.98
C VAL A 255 -13.89 -12.94 11.09
N VAL A 256 -14.59 -13.53 10.13
CA VAL A 256 -14.89 -14.98 10.08
C VAL A 256 -14.52 -15.57 8.72
N ASN A 257 -14.66 -16.89 8.55
CA ASN A 257 -14.41 -17.59 7.29
C ASN A 257 -13.03 -17.28 6.67
N ILE A 258 -12.01 -17.22 7.53
CA ILE A 258 -10.65 -16.79 7.17
C ILE A 258 -9.96 -17.85 6.32
N ARG A 259 -9.32 -17.41 5.23
CA ARG A 259 -8.41 -18.23 4.41
C ARG A 259 -7.18 -17.45 3.99
N ASN A 260 -6.10 -18.16 3.69
CA ASN A 260 -4.94 -17.56 3.03
C ASN A 260 -5.23 -17.42 1.53
N ALA A 261 -5.18 -16.18 1.02
CA ALA A 261 -5.25 -15.89 -0.41
C ALA A 261 -3.88 -16.10 -1.06
N VAL A 262 -2.81 -15.68 -0.38
CA VAL A 262 -1.43 -15.87 -0.83
C VAL A 262 -0.57 -16.37 0.32
N THR A 263 0.28 -17.34 0.05
CA THR A 263 1.33 -17.83 0.95
C THR A 263 2.66 -17.81 0.24
N SER A 264 3.73 -17.45 0.95
CA SER A 264 5.10 -17.51 0.44
C SER A 264 5.98 -18.40 1.29
N GLU A 265 6.98 -19.01 0.66
CA GLU A 265 8.05 -19.70 1.38
C GLU A 265 9.06 -18.70 1.92
N LYS A 266 9.71 -19.05 3.04
CA LYS A 266 10.80 -18.25 3.59
C LYS A 266 11.95 -18.16 2.57
N PRO A 267 12.57 -16.98 2.39
CA PRO A 267 12.42 -15.77 3.20
C PRO A 267 11.38 -14.76 2.69
N MET A 268 10.64 -15.05 1.61
CA MET A 268 9.79 -14.10 0.90
C MET A 268 8.61 -13.63 1.74
N LYS A 269 8.66 -12.41 2.26
CA LYS A 269 7.56 -11.86 3.04
C LYS A 269 6.45 -11.29 2.16
N ILE A 270 5.27 -11.09 2.73
CA ILE A 270 4.09 -10.50 2.08
C ILE A 270 3.48 -9.44 3.01
N TYR A 271 3.33 -8.20 2.53
CA TYR A 271 2.66 -7.11 3.25
C TYR A 271 1.95 -6.14 2.29
N HIS A 272 1.33 -5.10 2.86
CA HIS A 272 0.77 -3.93 2.16
C HIS A 272 -0.26 -4.35 1.12
N ALA A 273 -1.39 -4.87 1.60
CA ALA A 273 -2.46 -5.31 0.74
C ALA A 273 -3.41 -4.16 0.44
N ASP A 274 -3.84 -4.05 -0.81
CA ASP A 274 -4.88 -3.10 -1.20
C ASP A 274 -5.87 -3.74 -2.19
N TRP A 275 -7.15 -3.61 -1.90
CA TRP A 275 -8.23 -4.14 -2.72
C TRP A 275 -8.42 -3.31 -3.99
N SER A 276 -8.46 -4.01 -5.11
CA SER A 276 -8.92 -3.41 -6.37
C SER A 276 -10.35 -2.85 -6.26
N PRO A 277 -10.69 -1.77 -7.00
CA PRO A 277 -12.01 -1.12 -6.94
C PRO A 277 -13.19 -2.04 -7.28
N CYS A 278 -12.96 -3.14 -8.01
CA CYS A 278 -13.99 -4.12 -8.34
C CYS A 278 -14.12 -5.25 -7.30
N GLY A 279 -13.28 -5.26 -6.27
CA GLY A 279 -13.27 -6.26 -5.20
C GLY A 279 -12.80 -7.66 -5.63
N LYS A 280 -12.17 -7.81 -6.79
CA LYS A 280 -11.75 -9.13 -7.32
C LYS A 280 -10.27 -9.42 -7.17
N TYR A 281 -9.45 -8.38 -7.04
CA TYR A 281 -8.01 -8.49 -6.97
C TYR A 281 -7.46 -7.76 -5.75
N ILE A 282 -6.28 -8.18 -5.32
CA ILE A 282 -5.50 -7.51 -4.27
C ILE A 282 -4.11 -7.23 -4.80
N ALA A 283 -3.67 -5.97 -4.75
CA ALA A 283 -2.26 -5.63 -4.95
C ALA A 283 -1.53 -5.82 -3.62
N PHE A 284 -0.28 -6.28 -3.66
CA PHE A 284 0.52 -6.48 -2.46
C PHE A 284 2.01 -6.34 -2.71
N SER A 285 2.75 -6.02 -1.63
CA SER A 285 4.21 -6.04 -1.62
C SER A 285 4.72 -7.45 -1.28
N ARG A 286 5.73 -7.92 -2.00
CA ARG A 286 6.38 -9.22 -1.75
C ARG A 286 7.90 -9.11 -1.82
N GLY A 287 8.60 -9.61 -0.80
CA GLY A 287 10.05 -9.53 -0.71
C GLY A 287 10.61 -9.54 0.72
N PRO A 288 11.92 -9.34 0.89
CA PRO A 288 12.97 -9.61 -0.09
C PRO A 288 13.33 -11.11 -0.16
N ASP A 289 14.04 -11.51 -1.20
CA ASP A 289 14.51 -12.89 -1.48
C ASP A 289 15.64 -13.41 -0.58
N ARG A 290 16.08 -12.58 0.36
CA ARG A 290 17.12 -12.89 1.33
C ARG A 290 16.84 -12.23 2.66
N LYS A 291 17.18 -12.91 3.75
CA LYS A 291 17.06 -12.33 5.10
C LYS A 291 18.07 -11.19 5.25
N ILE A 292 17.58 -9.96 5.33
CA ILE A 292 18.40 -8.79 5.69
C ILE A 292 18.33 -8.67 7.21
N LEU A 293 19.43 -8.99 7.89
CA LEU A 293 19.51 -8.91 9.36
C LEU A 293 19.60 -7.44 9.80
N GLY A 294 18.83 -7.06 10.82
CA GLY A 294 18.94 -5.76 11.50
C GLY A 294 18.16 -4.61 10.87
N THR A 295 17.61 -4.79 9.66
CA THR A 295 16.59 -3.87 9.12
C THR A 295 15.20 -4.43 9.39
N ILE A 296 14.20 -3.56 9.51
CA ILE A 296 12.78 -3.92 9.47
C ILE A 296 12.31 -3.60 8.04
N PRO A 297 12.62 -4.45 7.04
CA PRO A 297 12.53 -4.09 5.62
C PRO A 297 11.12 -3.78 5.14
N GLU A 298 10.10 -4.22 5.88
CA GLU A 298 8.68 -3.97 5.64
C GLU A 298 8.20 -2.58 6.08
N VAL A 299 8.99 -1.83 6.84
CA VAL A 299 8.61 -0.50 7.33
C VAL A 299 8.63 0.54 6.21
N VAL A 300 7.74 1.53 6.30
CA VAL A 300 7.62 2.64 5.34
C VAL A 300 8.92 3.45 5.28
N GLY A 301 9.50 3.60 4.09
CA GLY A 301 10.77 4.29 3.89
C GLY A 301 12.03 3.50 4.28
N ALA A 302 11.90 2.29 4.84
CA ALA A 302 13.04 1.40 5.06
C ALA A 302 13.49 0.78 3.72
N LYS A 303 14.75 1.01 3.35
CA LYS A 303 15.36 0.49 2.11
C LYS A 303 15.67 -1.00 2.24
N ALA A 304 15.11 -1.81 1.34
CA ALA A 304 15.39 -3.23 1.24
C ALA A 304 15.24 -3.71 -0.21
N LYS A 305 16.38 -3.91 -0.88
CA LYS A 305 16.39 -4.36 -2.28
C LYS A 305 15.63 -5.68 -2.43
N GLY A 306 14.81 -5.79 -3.49
CA GLY A 306 14.08 -7.01 -3.82
C GLY A 306 12.65 -7.07 -3.30
N TRP A 307 12.10 -5.97 -2.78
CA TRP A 307 10.65 -5.80 -2.69
C TRP A 307 10.06 -5.47 -4.05
N GLU A 308 8.96 -6.15 -4.37
CA GLU A 308 8.24 -6.05 -5.64
C GLU A 308 6.74 -5.97 -5.38
N ILE A 309 6.01 -5.36 -6.32
CA ILE A 309 4.55 -5.37 -6.34
C ILE A 309 4.06 -6.62 -7.08
N ALA A 310 3.01 -7.22 -6.54
CA ALA A 310 2.29 -8.33 -7.11
C ALA A 310 0.78 -8.10 -7.04
N VAL A 311 0.03 -8.85 -7.85
CA VAL A 311 -1.44 -8.85 -7.87
C VAL A 311 -1.93 -10.28 -7.68
N ALA A 312 -2.89 -10.48 -6.78
CA ALA A 312 -3.57 -11.74 -6.53
C ALA A 312 -5.04 -11.68 -6.95
N ASP A 313 -5.57 -12.81 -7.43
CA ASP A 313 -7.00 -13.05 -7.51
C ASP A 313 -7.53 -13.32 -6.10
N ALA A 314 -8.43 -12.45 -5.65
CA ALA A 314 -9.00 -12.53 -4.31
C ALA A 314 -9.88 -13.76 -4.13
N GLU A 315 -10.46 -14.36 -5.18
CA GLU A 315 -11.36 -15.52 -5.10
C GLU A 315 -10.63 -16.87 -5.13
N ALA A 316 -9.36 -16.87 -5.52
CA ALA A 316 -8.55 -18.07 -5.62
C ALA A 316 -7.49 -18.13 -4.49
N VAL A 317 -6.89 -19.31 -4.33
CA VAL A 317 -5.76 -19.53 -3.42
C VAL A 317 -4.49 -19.65 -4.24
N ASN A 318 -3.48 -18.84 -3.90
CA ASN A 318 -2.18 -18.79 -4.57
C ASN A 318 -2.24 -18.56 -6.09
N ARG A 319 -3.29 -17.89 -6.58
CA ARG A 319 -3.36 -17.36 -7.95
C ARG A 319 -2.92 -15.90 -7.93
N TRP A 320 -1.64 -15.64 -8.16
CA TRP A 320 -1.05 -14.31 -8.15
C TRP A 320 0.07 -14.20 -9.18
N MET A 321 0.43 -12.97 -9.55
CA MET A 321 1.55 -12.65 -10.43
C MET A 321 2.33 -11.43 -9.91
N GLN A 322 3.65 -11.44 -10.09
CA GLN A 322 4.48 -10.26 -9.84
C GLN A 322 4.39 -9.31 -11.04
N ILE A 323 4.38 -7.99 -10.78
CA ILE A 323 4.21 -6.96 -11.82
C ILE A 323 5.39 -5.98 -11.93
N THR A 324 6.24 -5.88 -10.91
CA THR A 324 7.53 -5.17 -10.95
C THR A 324 8.71 -6.15 -10.82
N PHE A 325 9.88 -5.83 -11.38
CA PHE A 325 11.02 -6.79 -11.44
C PHE A 325 12.40 -6.13 -11.32
N ASP A 326 12.44 -4.84 -10.99
CA ASP A 326 13.68 -4.04 -11.01
C ASP A 326 14.47 -4.13 -9.68
N GLY A 327 13.85 -4.67 -8.63
CA GLY A 327 14.41 -4.78 -7.29
C GLY A 327 14.48 -3.46 -6.53
N ASN A 328 13.85 -2.39 -7.03
CA ASN A 328 13.95 -1.01 -6.52
C ASN A 328 13.17 -0.76 -5.22
N CYS A 329 12.96 -1.78 -4.40
CA CYS A 329 12.26 -1.69 -3.12
C CYS A 329 10.77 -1.29 -3.27
N ASN A 330 10.07 -1.85 -4.25
CA ASN A 330 8.69 -1.47 -4.57
C ASN A 330 7.70 -1.93 -3.48
N LYS A 331 7.01 -1.01 -2.82
CA LYS A 331 6.10 -1.29 -1.68
C LYS A 331 4.85 -0.42 -1.69
N GLU A 332 3.94 -0.66 -0.73
CA GLU A 332 2.75 0.15 -0.45
C GLU A 332 1.90 0.42 -1.70
N PRO A 333 1.45 -0.63 -2.42
CA PRO A 333 0.60 -0.44 -3.57
C PRO A 333 -0.80 0.00 -3.14
N ASP A 334 -1.39 0.89 -3.92
CA ASP A 334 -2.78 1.34 -3.76
C ASP A 334 -3.40 1.47 -5.16
N TRP A 335 -4.57 0.88 -5.35
CA TRP A 335 -5.25 0.85 -6.64
C TRP A 335 -5.86 2.21 -6.96
N ILE A 336 -5.72 2.63 -8.21
CA ILE A 336 -6.33 3.86 -8.73
C ILE A 336 -7.73 3.53 -9.25
N PRO A 337 -8.83 3.97 -8.59
CA PRO A 337 -10.17 3.83 -9.15
C PRO A 337 -10.31 4.62 -10.44
N LEU A 338 -11.17 4.16 -11.35
CA LEU A 338 -11.56 5.01 -12.47
C LEU A 338 -12.28 6.22 -11.92
N ALA A 339 -11.90 7.41 -12.39
CA ALA A 339 -12.60 8.64 -12.07
C ALA A 339 -14.09 8.44 -12.36
N LYS A 340 -14.94 8.63 -11.35
CA LYS A 340 -16.39 8.64 -11.58
C LYS A 340 -16.67 9.80 -12.52
N GLU A 341 -17.32 9.54 -13.65
CA GLU A 341 -17.85 10.62 -14.49
C GLU A 341 -18.75 11.49 -13.59
N ALA A 342 -18.54 12.82 -13.63
CA ALA A 342 -19.42 13.73 -12.91
C ALA A 342 -20.87 13.47 -13.38
N PRO A 343 -21.84 13.35 -12.45
CA PRO A 343 -23.21 12.99 -12.78
C PRO A 343 -23.91 13.98 -13.72
#